data_AF-A0A969NF27-F1
#
_entry.id   AF-A0A969NF27-F1
#
_cell.length_a   1.000
_cell.length_b   1.000
_cell.length_c   1.000
_cell.angle_alpha   90.00
_cell.angle_beta   90.00
_cell.angle_gamma   90.00
#
_symmetry.space_group_name_H-M   'P 1'
#
loop_
_entity.id
_entity.type
_entity.pdbx_description
1 polymer ?
#
loop_
_entity_poly.entity_id
_entity_poly.type
_entity_poly.pdbx_seq_one_letter_code
_entity_poly.pdbx_strand_id
1 'polypeptide(L)' 'MSRLKQNQNIDNLIHGIAVVTESQCSLSEQDKVVLNEALERLQNLKWKKGKTNQQILQEFAKVIELLNKFFV' A
#
# COMPACT_ATOMS: atom_id res chain seq x y z
N MET A 1 -4.44 -10.40 14.00
CA MET A 1 -3.21 -9.65 14.26
C MET A 1 -3.43 -8.70 15.44
N SER A 2 -2.39 -8.45 16.24
CA SER A 2 -2.44 -7.39 17.26
C SER A 2 -2.42 -6.01 16.59
N ARG A 3 -2.90 -4.96 17.27
CA ARG A 3 -2.89 -3.59 16.74
C ARG A 3 -1.49 -3.12 16.34
N LEU A 4 -0.48 -3.48 17.15
CA LEU A 4 0.92 -3.19 16.85
C LEU A 4 1.35 -3.85 15.53
N LYS A 5 1.07 -5.14 15.36
CA LYS A 5 1.41 -5.88 14.14
C LYS A 5 0.66 -5.35 12.91
N GLN A 6 -0.59 -4.94 13.08
CA GLN A 6 -1.36 -4.29 12.01
C GLN A 6 -0.68 -3.00 11.53
N ASN A 7 -0.31 -2.10 12.46
CA ASN A 7 0.35 -0.85 12.11
C ASN A 7 1.72 -1.09 11.49
N GLN A 8 2.54 -1.98 12.07
CA GLN A 8 3.84 -2.36 11.50
C GLN A 8 3.71 -2.89 10.07
N ASN A 9 2.73 -3.75 9.79
CA ASN A 9 2.51 -4.26 8.44
C ASN A 9 2.13 -3.14 7.46
N ILE A 10 1.25 -2.21 7.87
CA ILE A 10 0.86 -1.07 7.03
C ILE A 10 2.07 -0.16 6.78
N ASP A 11 2.84 0.16 7.82
CA ASP A 11 4.03 1.01 7.71
C ASP A 11 5.09 0.39 6.80
N ASN A 12 5.33 -0.92 6.91
CA ASN A 12 6.27 -1.62 6.05
C ASN A 12 5.84 -1.61 4.58
N LEU A 13 4.55 -1.75 4.29
CA LEU A 13 4.03 -1.67 2.93
C LEU A 13 4.16 -0.25 2.36
N ILE A 14 3.83 0.78 3.15
CA ILE A 14 4.00 2.19 2.75
C ILE A 14 5.47 2.45 2.43
N HIS A 15 6.39 2.03 3.31
CA HIS A 15 7.82 2.21 3.11
C HIS A 15 8.33 1.47 1.86
N GLY A 16 7.93 0.21 1.67
CA GLY A 16 8.32 -0.57 0.50
C GLY A 16 7.88 0.07 -0.81
N ILE A 17 6.64 0.57 -0.89
CA ILE A 17 6.16 1.26 -2.09
C ILE A 17 6.91 2.59 -2.29
N ALA A 18 7.14 3.37 -1.24
CA ALA A 18 7.90 4.61 -1.33
C ALA A 18 9.32 4.38 -1.88
N VAL A 19 10.02 3.35 -1.39
CA VAL A 19 11.34 2.97 -1.90
C VAL A 19 11.30 2.60 -3.37
N VAL A 20 10.29 1.85 -3.83
CA VAL A 20 10.12 1.54 -5.27
C VAL A 20 9.88 2.81 -6.07
N THR A 21 9.04 3.72 -5.59
CA THR A 21 8.75 4.99 -6.26
C THR A 21 9.99 5.88 -6.38
N GLU A 22 10.79 5.98 -5.31
CA GLU A 22 12.00 6.82 -5.25
C GLU A 22 13.19 6.22 -6.02
N SER A 23 13.30 4.89 -6.06
CA SER A 23 14.45 4.21 -6.68
C SER A 23 14.35 4.11 -8.20
N GLN A 24 13.16 4.31 -8.78
CA GLN A 24 12.92 4.09 -10.21
C GLN A 24 12.98 5.41 -10.99
N CYS A 25 14.04 5.59 -11.78
CA CYS A 25 14.24 6.79 -12.62
C CYS A 25 13.32 6.89 -13.84
N SER A 26 12.57 5.83 -14.17
CA SER A 26 11.83 5.71 -15.43
C SER A 26 10.39 5.21 -15.25
N LEU A 27 9.72 5.62 -14.18
CA LEU A 27 8.30 5.33 -14.00
C LEU A 27 7.48 6.08 -15.05
N SER A 28 6.61 5.36 -15.76
CA SER A 28 5.62 6.02 -16.60
C SER A 28 4.61 6.80 -15.75
N GLU A 29 3.87 7.72 -16.35
CA GLU A 29 2.80 8.42 -15.63
C GLU A 29 1.74 7.45 -15.10
N GLN A 30 1.46 6.37 -15.85
CA GLN A 30 0.53 5.33 -15.41
C GLN A 30 1.06 4.59 -14.17
N ASP A 31 2.36 4.28 -14.14
CA ASP A 31 2.99 3.63 -12.98
C ASP A 31 2.92 4.51 -11.74
N LYS A 32 3.20 5.81 -11.90
CA LYS A 32 3.08 6.78 -10.80
C LYS A 32 1.66 6.84 -10.26
N VAL A 33 0.65 6.83 -11.14
CA VAL A 33 -0.76 6.79 -10.71
C VAL A 33 -1.06 5.53 -9.90
N VAL A 34 -0.63 4.36 -10.36
CA VAL A 34 -0.85 3.08 -9.66
C VAL A 34 -0.17 3.08 -8.28
N LEU A 35 1.10 3.49 -8.21
CA LEU A 35 1.86 3.54 -6.95
C LEU A 35 1.28 4.57 -5.97
N ASN A 36 0.85 5.73 -6.46
CA ASN A 36 0.20 6.75 -5.65
C ASN A 36 -1.16 6.29 -5.10
N GLU A 37 -1.99 5.62 -5.92
CA GLU A 37 -3.25 5.07 -5.45
C GLU A 37 -3.02 4.01 -4.36
N ALA A 38 -2.02 3.15 -4.54
CA ALA A 38 -1.64 2.16 -3.54
C ALA A 38 -1.20 2.80 -2.21
N LEU A 39 -0.38 3.86 -2.27
CA LEU A 39 0.04 4.63 -1.09
C LEU A 39 -1.14 5.29 -0.38
N GLU A 40 -2.03 5.95 -1.12
CA GLU A 40 -3.20 6.63 -0.56
C GLU A 40 -4.10 5.65 0.20
N ARG A 41 -4.37 4.47 -0.37
CA ARG A 41 -5.16 3.42 0.29
C ARG A 41 -4.55 2.97 1.60
N LEU A 42 -3.23 2.76 1.64
CA LEU A 42 -2.53 2.34 2.86
C LEU A 42 -2.49 3.45 3.92
N GLN A 43 -2.30 4.71 3.52
CA GLN A 43 -2.34 5.85 4.43
C GLN A 43 -3.74 6.03 5.04
N ASN A 44 -4.78 5.93 4.22
CA ASN A 44 -6.18 5.93 4.68
C ASN A 44 -6.45 4.77 5.64
N LEU A 45 -5.98 3.58 5.31
CA LEU A 45 -6.09 2.42 6.19
C LEU A 45 -5.36 2.65 7.51
N LYS A 46 -4.17 3.25 7.52
CA LYS A 46 -3.39 3.57 8.74
C LYS A 46 -4.20 4.47 9.68
N TRP A 47 -4.86 5.50 9.15
CA TRP A 47 -5.57 6.50 9.94
C TRP A 47 -6.94 6.01 10.44
N LYS A 48 -7.53 5.03 9.74
CA LYS A 48 -8.81 4.43 10.14
C LYS A 48 -8.71 3.76 11.52
N LYS A 49 -9.54 4.23 12.45
CA LYS A 49 -9.74 3.64 13.78
C LYS A 49 -10.70 2.45 13.71
N GLY A 50 -10.54 1.47 14.61
CA GLY A 50 -11.48 0.36 14.76
C GLY A 50 -11.51 -0.66 13.61
N LYS A 51 -10.49 -0.66 12.74
CA LYS A 51 -10.37 -1.61 11.62
C LYS A 51 -10.20 -3.05 12.11
N THR A 52 -10.95 -3.98 11.51
CA THR A 52 -10.81 -5.41 11.79
C THR A 52 -9.65 -6.02 11.01
N ASN A 53 -9.17 -7.19 11.43
CA ASN A 53 -8.15 -7.93 10.66
C ASN A 53 -8.62 -8.22 9.23
N GLN A 54 -9.90 -8.56 9.06
CA GLN A 54 -10.47 -8.83 7.74
C GLN A 54 -10.45 -7.60 6.84
N GLN A 55 -10.82 -6.43 7.37
CA GLN A 55 -10.77 -5.18 6.61
C GLN A 55 -9.34 -4.83 6.19
N ILE A 56 -8.35 -5.06 7.05
CA ILE A 56 -6.94 -4.87 6.71
C ILE A 56 -6.53 -5.80 5.57
N LEU A 57 -6.86 -7.08 5.66
CA LEU A 57 -6.51 -8.05 4.61
C LEU A 57 -7.21 -7.73 3.28
N GLN A 58 -8.46 -7.26 3.31
CA GLN A 58 -9.17 -6.83 2.11
C GLN A 58 -8.51 -5.62 1.45
N GLU A 59 -8.10 -4.62 2.22
CA GLU A 59 -7.36 -3.48 1.66
C GLU A 59 -5.97 -3.89 1.15
N PHE A 60 -5.30 -4.83 1.82
CA PHE A 60 -4.04 -5.38 1.31
C PHE A 60 -4.22 -6.11 -0.03
N ALA A 61 -5.30 -6.88 -0.19
CA ALA A 61 -5.60 -7.54 -1.46
C ALA A 61 -5.77 -6.51 -2.60
N LYS A 62 -6.52 -5.42 -2.35
CA LYS A 62 -6.69 -4.33 -3.33
C LYS A 62 -5.37 -3.64 -3.67
N VAL A 63 -4.51 -3.42 -2.68
CA VAL A 63 -3.17 -2.85 -2.90
C VAL A 63 -2.32 -3.79 -3.75
N ILE A 64 -2.35 -5.10 -3.47
CA ILE A 64 -1.64 -6.10 -4.28
C ILE A 64 -2.18 -6.14 -5.72
N GLU A 65 -3.50 -6.06 -5.92
CA GLU A 65 -4.10 -5.96 -7.25
C GLU A 65 -3.62 -4.74 -8.03
N LEU A 66 -3.47 -3.58 -7.37
CA LEU A 66 -2.88 -2.39 -7.98
C LEU A 66 -1.42 -2.62 -8.34
N LEU A 67 -0.62 -3.13 -7.40
CA LEU A 67 0.80 -3.40 -7.65
C LEU A 67 1.02 -4.45 -8.76
N ASN A 68 0.12 -5.42 -8.91
CA ASN A 68 0.19 -6.36 -10.03
C ASN A 68 0.05 -5.67 -11.39
N LYS A 69 -0.71 -4.57 -11.49
CA LYS A 69 -0.79 -3.77 -12.74
C LYS A 69 0.48 -2.96 -13.03
N PHE A 70 1.35 -2.79 -12.03
CA PHE A 70 2.64 -2.13 -12.19
C PHE A 70 3.72 -3.12 -12.66
N PHE A 71 3.65 -4.38 -12.24
CA PHE A 71 4.66 -5.39 -12.58
C PHE A 71 4.34 -6.21 -13.85
N VAL A 72 3.11 -6.13 -14.37
CA VAL A 72 2.62 -6.85 -15.56
C VAL A 72 2.29 -5.86 -16.67
#